data_AF-A0A9E1RQS4-F1
#
_entry.id   AF-A0A9E1RQS4-F1
#
_cell.length_a   1.000
_cell.length_b   1.000
_cell.length_c   1.000
_cell.angle_alpha   90.00
_cell.angle_beta   90.00
_cell.angle_gamma   90.00
#
_symmetry.space_group_name_H-M   'P 1'
#
loop_
_entity.id
_entity.type
_entity.pdbx_description
1 polymer ?
#
loop_
_entity_poly.entity_id
_entity_poly.type
_entity_poly.pdbx_seq_one_letter_code
_entity_poly.pdbx_strand_id
1 'polypeptide(L)'
;GWISIETDSSPIADMVNDYSGLSLTGETSIARQTEEGALMIPPMRFKDNAALEVMIPASNAMALIILAVNGVEGRFENTVDYRQQEVLAVNRYLPSADWGVVVKMDRSEALLGVSTFTSTVLVSLLVAMTLVLILSLAIIRSIWTPVREVIASARAVSGGDRNEAHRPTAASSSGSQSRLIR
;
A
#
# COMPACT_ATOMS: atom_id res chain seq x y z
N GLY A 1 -61.41 -18.06 7.69
CA GLY A 1 -60.66 -18.82 8.71
C GLY A 1 -59.20 -18.73 8.34
N TRP A 2 -58.34 -18.46 9.30
CA TRP A 2 -56.89 -18.29 9.08
C TRP A 2 -56.17 -19.54 9.57
N ILE A 3 -55.15 -19.95 8.83
CA ILE A 3 -54.20 -20.97 9.28
C ILE A 3 -52.95 -20.21 9.69
N SER A 4 -52.60 -20.29 10.98
CA SER A 4 -51.32 -19.80 11.49
C SER A 4 -50.34 -20.97 11.46
N ILE A 5 -49.21 -20.80 10.79
CA ILE A 5 -48.09 -21.74 10.83
C ILE A 5 -47.00 -21.07 11.65
N GLU A 6 -46.78 -21.60 12.85
CA GLU A 6 -45.70 -21.18 13.73
C GLU A 6 -44.55 -22.17 13.54
N THR A 7 -43.45 -21.68 12.98
CA THR A 7 -42.26 -22.48 12.69
C THR A 7 -41.11 -21.97 13.55
N ASP A 8 -40.34 -22.89 14.12
CA ASP A 8 -39.11 -22.59 14.85
C ASP A 8 -38.10 -21.85 13.95
N SER A 9 -37.67 -20.66 14.38
CA SER A 9 -36.75 -19.81 13.64
C SER A 9 -35.28 -20.23 13.81
N SER A 10 -35.00 -21.19 14.69
CA SER A 10 -33.64 -21.67 15.00
C SER A 10 -32.82 -22.05 13.76
N PRO A 11 -33.34 -22.79 12.76
CA PRO A 11 -32.55 -23.15 11.57
C PRO A 11 -32.13 -21.96 10.69
N ILE A 12 -32.95 -20.90 10.66
CA ILE A 12 -32.64 -19.66 9.93
C ILE A 12 -31.60 -18.86 10.71
N ALA A 13 -31.74 -18.80 12.03
CA ALA A 13 -30.75 -18.17 12.90
C ALA A 13 -29.38 -18.87 12.79
N ASP A 14 -29.35 -20.20 12.77
CA ASP A 14 -28.12 -20.98 12.62
C ASP A 14 -27.42 -20.70 11.29
N MET A 15 -28.18 -20.58 10.19
CA MET A 15 -27.62 -20.28 8.88
C MET A 15 -27.10 -18.84 8.77
N VAL A 16 -27.77 -17.87 9.40
CA VAL A 16 -27.33 -16.46 9.40
C VAL A 16 -26.15 -16.23 10.33
N ASN A 17 -26.09 -16.99 11.42
CA ASN A 17 -25.02 -16.96 12.40
C ASN A 17 -23.90 -17.98 12.11
N ASP A 18 -23.97 -18.68 10.98
CA ASP A 18 -22.83 -19.45 10.48
C ASP A 18 -21.80 -18.48 9.91
N TYR A 19 -20.85 -18.09 10.76
CA TYR A 19 -19.76 -17.20 10.41
C TYR A 19 -18.59 -17.93 9.74
N SER A 20 -18.76 -19.21 9.37
CA SER A 20 -17.75 -19.96 8.62
C SER A 20 -17.42 -19.23 7.31
N GLY A 21 -16.19 -18.74 7.19
CA GLY A 21 -15.75 -17.95 6.04
C GLY A 21 -16.04 -16.44 6.09
N LEU A 22 -16.73 -15.95 7.14
CA LEU A 22 -16.96 -14.52 7.39
C LEU A 22 -15.93 -13.89 8.36
N SER A 23 -14.91 -14.64 8.76
CA SER A 23 -13.80 -14.15 9.60
C SER A 23 -14.26 -13.61 10.97
N LEU A 24 -13.45 -12.76 11.63
CA LEU A 24 -13.67 -12.33 13.01
C LEU A 24 -14.78 -11.28 13.15
N THR A 25 -14.96 -10.42 12.17
CA THR A 25 -15.89 -9.28 12.23
C THR A 25 -17.03 -9.38 11.21
N GLY A 26 -16.99 -10.34 10.28
CA GLY A 26 -18.05 -10.49 9.29
C GLY A 26 -19.39 -10.85 9.93
N GLU A 27 -20.44 -10.16 9.49
CA GLU A 27 -21.78 -10.27 10.04
C GLU A 27 -22.79 -10.23 8.90
N THR A 28 -23.78 -11.12 8.97
CA THR A 28 -24.97 -11.09 8.13
C THR A 28 -26.15 -10.59 8.95
N SER A 29 -26.86 -9.59 8.46
CA SER A 29 -28.02 -8.96 9.07
C SER A 29 -29.21 -9.10 8.13
N ILE A 30 -30.34 -9.56 8.65
CA ILE A 30 -31.58 -9.71 7.88
C ILE A 30 -32.71 -8.94 8.58
N ALA A 31 -33.48 -8.20 7.81
CA ALA A 31 -34.66 -7.50 8.30
C ALA A 31 -35.81 -7.56 7.30
N ARG A 32 -37.03 -7.43 7.81
CA ARG A 32 -38.24 -7.26 7.02
C ARG A 32 -38.64 -5.78 7.02
N GLN A 33 -39.19 -5.31 5.90
CA GLN A 33 -39.77 -3.97 5.83
C GLN A 33 -41.05 -3.87 6.70
N THR A 34 -41.24 -2.72 7.33
CA THR A 34 -42.45 -2.35 8.10
C THR A 34 -42.77 -0.88 7.81
N GLU A 35 -43.95 -0.40 8.18
CA GLU A 35 -44.32 1.02 8.02
C GLU A 35 -43.39 1.96 8.81
N GLU A 36 -42.85 1.50 9.94
CA GLU A 36 -42.00 2.29 10.84
C GLU A 36 -40.49 2.19 10.49
N GLY A 37 -40.10 1.21 9.67
CA GLY A 37 -38.70 0.99 9.28
C GLY A 37 -38.35 -0.48 9.00
N ALA A 38 -37.18 -0.92 9.44
CA ALA A 38 -36.71 -2.30 9.27
C ALA A 38 -36.74 -3.07 10.60
N LEU A 39 -37.52 -4.15 10.65
CA LEU A 39 -37.57 -5.06 11.79
C LEU A 39 -36.56 -6.19 11.61
N MET A 40 -35.59 -6.29 12.51
CA MET A 40 -34.57 -7.33 12.48
C MET A 40 -35.20 -8.71 12.72
N ILE A 41 -34.80 -9.73 11.95
CA ILE A 41 -35.38 -11.07 12.03
C ILE A 41 -34.54 -11.99 12.94
N PRO A 42 -33.30 -12.39 12.55
CA PRO A 42 -32.39 -13.10 13.44
C PRO A 42 -31.69 -12.15 14.42
N PRO A 43 -31.10 -12.69 15.51
CA PRO A 43 -30.18 -11.96 16.36
C PRO A 43 -28.99 -11.42 15.55
N MET A 44 -28.37 -10.35 16.03
CA MET A 44 -27.19 -9.76 15.41
C MET A 44 -25.94 -10.26 16.14
N ARG A 45 -24.82 -10.40 15.43
CA ARG A 45 -23.57 -10.99 15.96
C ARG A 45 -23.07 -10.29 17.23
N PHE A 46 -23.32 -8.98 17.34
CA PHE A 46 -22.89 -8.16 18.47
C PHE A 46 -24.07 -7.59 19.28
N LYS A 47 -25.28 -8.12 19.07
CA LYS A 47 -26.50 -7.73 19.81
C LYS A 47 -27.46 -8.92 19.88
N ASP A 48 -27.36 -9.67 20.97
CA ASP A 48 -28.10 -10.92 21.19
C ASP A 48 -29.63 -10.72 21.24
N ASN A 49 -30.11 -9.57 21.72
CA ASN A 49 -31.54 -9.23 21.79
C ASN A 49 -32.07 -8.48 20.54
N ALA A 50 -31.57 -8.80 19.35
CA ALA A 50 -31.99 -8.11 18.12
C ALA A 50 -33.17 -8.78 17.39
N ALA A 51 -33.38 -10.08 17.57
CA ALA A 51 -34.40 -10.83 16.84
C ALA A 51 -35.80 -10.34 17.19
N LEU A 52 -36.52 -9.77 16.21
CA LEU A 52 -37.91 -9.30 16.33
C LEU A 52 -38.18 -8.25 17.43
N GLU A 53 -37.15 -7.77 18.12
CA GLU A 53 -37.22 -6.74 19.14
C GLU A 53 -36.59 -5.42 18.69
N VAL A 54 -35.62 -5.48 17.76
CA VAL A 54 -34.92 -4.29 17.27
C VAL A 54 -35.53 -3.82 15.97
N MET A 55 -36.06 -2.61 16.02
CA MET A 55 -36.50 -1.87 14.85
C MET A 55 -35.51 -0.73 14.55
N ILE A 56 -35.02 -0.69 13.33
CA ILE A 56 -34.27 0.45 12.82
C ILE A 56 -35.28 1.41 12.17
N PRO A 57 -35.40 2.66 12.62
CA PRO A 57 -36.43 3.56 12.12
C PRO A 57 -36.14 4.01 10.69
N ALA A 58 -37.20 4.20 9.89
CA ALA A 58 -37.11 4.68 8.51
C ALA A 58 -36.43 6.06 8.40
N SER A 59 -36.45 6.86 9.47
CA SER A 59 -35.74 8.14 9.55
C SER A 59 -34.22 8.00 9.40
N ASN A 60 -33.66 6.83 9.73
CA ASN A 60 -32.27 6.51 9.47
C ASN A 60 -32.07 5.99 8.04
N ALA A 61 -32.37 6.85 7.06
CA ALA A 61 -32.36 6.49 5.63
C ALA A 61 -31.01 5.98 5.11
N MET A 62 -29.91 6.31 5.79
CA MET A 62 -28.57 5.86 5.42
C MET A 62 -28.14 4.55 6.08
N ALA A 63 -28.92 4.01 7.02
CA ALA A 63 -28.64 2.71 7.58
C ALA A 63 -28.68 1.64 6.48
N LEU A 64 -27.64 0.80 6.41
CA LEU A 64 -27.51 -0.23 5.39
C LEU A 64 -28.73 -1.15 5.32
N ILE A 65 -29.30 -1.51 6.46
CA ILE A 65 -30.49 -2.37 6.50
C ILE A 65 -31.74 -1.68 5.97
N ILE A 66 -31.88 -0.36 6.17
CA ILE A 66 -32.98 0.45 5.62
C ILE A 66 -32.85 0.54 4.11
N LEU A 67 -31.64 0.77 3.61
CA LEU A 67 -31.35 0.72 2.19
C LEU A 67 -31.70 -0.66 1.59
N ALA A 68 -31.30 -1.75 2.25
CA ALA A 68 -31.57 -3.11 1.78
C ALA A 68 -33.07 -3.44 1.73
N VAL A 69 -33.85 -3.13 2.76
CA VAL A 69 -35.31 -3.39 2.76
C VAL A 69 -36.07 -2.50 1.76
N ASN A 70 -35.51 -1.33 1.40
CA ASN A 70 -36.06 -0.45 0.38
C ASN A 70 -35.60 -0.83 -1.05
N GLY A 71 -34.94 -1.97 -1.23
CA GLY A 71 -34.49 -2.45 -2.53
C GLY A 71 -33.22 -1.78 -3.08
N VAL A 72 -32.50 -0.99 -2.26
CA VAL A 72 -31.21 -0.42 -2.64
C VAL A 72 -30.12 -1.47 -2.45
N GLU A 73 -29.82 -2.16 -3.54
CA GLU A 73 -28.76 -3.16 -3.62
C GLU A 73 -27.42 -2.55 -4.04
N GLY A 74 -26.32 -3.18 -3.62
CA GLY A 74 -24.98 -2.77 -4.05
C GLY A 74 -23.90 -3.00 -3.02
N ARG A 75 -22.69 -2.53 -3.35
CA ARG A 75 -21.54 -2.54 -2.46
C ARG A 75 -21.31 -1.15 -1.88
N PHE A 76 -21.00 -1.10 -0.59
CA PHE A 76 -20.72 0.11 0.16
C PHE A 76 -19.35 -0.01 0.82
N GLU A 77 -18.43 0.88 0.49
CA GLU A 77 -17.03 0.82 0.96
C GLU A 77 -16.67 1.94 1.95
N ASN A 78 -17.47 3.01 1.99
CA ASN A 78 -17.29 4.17 2.87
C ASN A 78 -18.57 4.37 3.70
N THR A 79 -18.85 3.39 4.56
CA THR A 79 -20.04 3.41 5.41
C THR A 79 -19.68 2.95 6.81
N VAL A 80 -20.58 3.22 7.75
CA VAL A 80 -20.46 2.78 9.14
C VAL A 80 -21.62 1.89 9.52
N ASP A 81 -21.36 0.94 10.41
CA ASP A 81 -22.41 0.09 10.96
C ASP A 81 -23.08 0.71 12.20
N TYR A 82 -23.99 -0.04 12.82
CA TYR A 82 -24.67 0.38 14.05
C TYR A 82 -23.72 0.55 15.24
N ARG A 83 -22.51 -0.02 15.19
CA ARG A 83 -21.44 0.16 16.19
C ARG A 83 -20.56 1.37 15.87
N GLN A 84 -20.90 2.15 14.85
CA GLN A 84 -20.12 3.28 14.34
C GLN A 84 -18.71 2.89 13.90
N GLN A 85 -18.53 1.63 13.45
CA GLN A 85 -17.27 1.15 12.88
C GLN A 85 -17.31 1.25 11.36
N GLU A 86 -16.17 1.60 10.75
CA GLU A 86 -16.03 1.58 9.29
C GLU A 86 -16.12 0.14 8.78
N VAL A 87 -17.04 -0.10 7.85
CA VAL A 87 -17.30 -1.44 7.30
C VAL A 87 -17.31 -1.42 5.78
N LEU A 88 -16.94 -2.55 5.19
CA LEU A 88 -17.32 -2.90 3.83
C LEU A 88 -18.62 -3.68 3.90
N ALA A 89 -19.63 -3.30 3.11
CA ALA A 89 -20.94 -3.93 3.16
C ALA A 89 -21.50 -4.21 1.75
N VAL A 90 -22.35 -5.23 1.67
CA VAL A 90 -23.14 -5.57 0.48
C VAL A 90 -24.60 -5.72 0.88
N ASN A 91 -25.47 -5.02 0.17
CA ASN A 91 -26.91 -5.09 0.34
C ASN A 91 -27.56 -5.91 -0.77
N ARG A 92 -28.53 -6.72 -0.40
CA ARG A 92 -29.43 -7.45 -1.30
C ARG A 92 -30.85 -7.39 -0.78
N TYR A 93 -31.81 -7.37 -1.69
CA TYR A 93 -33.21 -7.53 -1.38
C TYR A 93 -33.68 -8.90 -1.89
N LEU A 94 -34.49 -9.60 -1.10
CA LEU A 94 -35.04 -10.91 -1.40
C LEU A 94 -36.55 -10.78 -1.62
N PRO A 95 -37.03 -10.65 -2.88
CA PRO A 95 -38.44 -10.40 -3.16
C PRO A 95 -39.38 -11.54 -2.73
N SER A 96 -38.88 -12.77 -2.68
CA SER A 96 -39.69 -13.95 -2.28
C SER A 96 -40.09 -13.95 -0.80
N ALA A 97 -39.31 -13.27 0.04
CA ALA A 97 -39.53 -13.21 1.49
C ALA A 97 -39.80 -11.78 1.99
N ASP A 98 -39.69 -10.77 1.12
CA ASP A 98 -39.76 -9.35 1.46
C ASP A 98 -38.70 -8.93 2.49
N TRP A 99 -37.47 -9.44 2.33
CA TRP A 99 -36.36 -9.24 3.26
C TRP A 99 -35.23 -8.44 2.65
N GLY A 100 -34.69 -7.51 3.43
CA GLY A 100 -33.39 -6.89 3.19
C GLY A 100 -32.30 -7.70 3.88
N VAL A 101 -31.23 -7.99 3.15
CA VAL A 101 -30.05 -8.70 3.63
C VAL A 101 -28.84 -7.79 3.48
N VAL A 102 -28.06 -7.69 4.56
CA VAL A 102 -26.81 -6.94 4.60
C VAL A 102 -25.70 -7.87 5.08
N VAL A 103 -24.67 -8.05 4.27
CA VAL A 103 -23.43 -8.72 4.69
C VAL A 103 -22.36 -7.65 4.84
N LYS A 104 -21.70 -7.58 6.00
CA LYS A 104 -20.70 -6.56 6.29
C LYS A 104 -19.49 -7.15 7.02
N MET A 105 -18.36 -6.46 6.93
CA MET A 105 -17.10 -6.80 7.62
C MET A 105 -16.36 -5.52 7.96
N ASP A 106 -15.64 -5.48 9.10
CA ASP A 106 -14.86 -4.31 9.49
C ASP A 106 -13.77 -4.05 8.45
N ARG A 107 -13.63 -2.78 8.04
CA ARG A 107 -12.67 -2.37 7.02
C ARG A 107 -11.23 -2.66 7.45
N SER A 108 -10.95 -2.52 8.74
CA SER A 108 -9.63 -2.84 9.31
C SER A 108 -9.26 -4.30 9.06
N GLU A 109 -10.18 -5.24 9.28
CA GLU A 109 -9.98 -6.68 9.05
C GLU A 109 -9.82 -6.99 7.56
N ALA A 110 -10.73 -6.47 6.73
CA ALA A 110 -10.69 -6.70 5.28
C ALA A 110 -9.37 -6.21 4.64
N LEU A 111 -8.73 -5.21 5.23
CA LEU A 111 -7.48 -4.61 4.74
C LEU A 111 -6.21 -5.09 5.45
N LEU A 112 -6.31 -5.94 6.48
CA LEU A 112 -5.14 -6.43 7.23
C LEU A 112 -4.06 -6.98 6.30
N GLY A 113 -4.44 -7.86 5.36
CA GLY A 113 -3.50 -8.47 4.41
C GLY A 113 -2.93 -7.50 3.36
N VAL A 114 -3.67 -6.44 3.02
CA VAL A 114 -3.22 -5.43 2.04
C VAL A 114 -2.19 -4.49 2.67
N SER A 115 -2.40 -4.10 3.94
CA SER A 115 -1.50 -3.19 4.66
C SER A 115 -0.08 -3.76 4.82
N THR A 116 0.04 -5.04 5.18
CA THR A 116 1.34 -5.70 5.36
C THR A 116 2.07 -5.92 4.03
N PHE A 117 1.33 -6.23 2.97
CA PHE A 117 1.89 -6.41 1.63
C PHE A 117 2.43 -5.10 1.07
N THR A 118 1.64 -4.02 1.16
CA THR A 118 2.04 -2.69 0.65
C THR A 118 3.27 -2.12 1.36
N SER A 119 3.37 -2.25 2.69
CA SER A 119 4.56 -1.82 3.42
C SER A 119 5.82 -2.58 3.00
N THR A 120 5.71 -3.90 2.81
CA THR A 120 6.85 -4.73 2.38
C THR A 120 7.33 -4.35 0.99
N VAL A 121 6.40 -4.14 0.05
CA VAL A 121 6.72 -3.71 -1.31
C VAL A 121 7.37 -2.33 -1.31
N LEU A 122 6.83 -1.36 -0.56
CA LEU A 122 7.40 -0.01 -0.47
C LEU A 122 8.82 0.00 0.10
N VAL A 123 9.08 -0.76 1.17
CA VAL A 123 10.42 -0.88 1.75
C VAL A 123 11.38 -1.51 0.74
N SER A 124 10.96 -2.59 0.06
CA SER A 124 11.79 -3.24 -0.96
C SER A 124 12.14 -2.30 -2.12
N LEU A 125 11.19 -1.45 -2.54
CA LEU A 125 11.39 -0.46 -3.59
C LEU A 125 12.39 0.62 -3.16
N LEU A 126 12.25 1.13 -1.93
CA LEU A 126 13.19 2.11 -1.38
C LEU A 126 14.62 1.55 -1.27
N VAL A 127 14.76 0.30 -0.82
CA VAL A 127 16.06 -0.39 -0.75
C VAL A 127 16.66 -0.54 -2.15
N ALA A 128 15.89 -1.01 -3.14
CA ALA A 128 16.36 -1.15 -4.51
C ALA A 128 16.81 0.19 -5.11
N MET A 129 16.02 1.24 -4.91
CA MET A 129 16.33 2.59 -5.40
C MET A 129 17.60 3.16 -4.76
N THR A 130 17.80 2.91 -3.46
CA THR A 130 19.02 3.29 -2.73
C THR A 130 20.24 2.53 -3.25
N LEU A 131 20.12 1.24 -3.50
CA LEU A 131 21.21 0.42 -4.06
C LEU A 131 21.63 0.90 -5.45
N VAL A 132 20.67 1.19 -6.32
CA VAL A 132 20.94 1.73 -7.67
C VAL A 132 21.68 3.07 -7.58
N LEU A 133 21.29 3.95 -6.65
CA LEU A 133 21.97 5.22 -6.44
C LEU A 133 23.42 5.03 -5.98
N ILE A 134 23.66 4.13 -5.02
CA ILE A 134 25.00 3.81 -4.52
C ILE A 134 25.88 3.25 -5.64
N LEU A 135 25.36 2.29 -6.41
CA LEU A 135 26.06 1.69 -7.56
C LEU A 135 26.42 2.74 -8.61
N SER A 136 25.47 3.61 -8.95
CA SER A 136 25.69 4.72 -9.89
C SER A 136 26.82 5.64 -9.43
N LEU A 137 26.81 6.07 -8.16
CA LEU A 137 27.87 6.90 -7.59
C LEU A 137 29.23 6.20 -7.52
N ALA A 138 29.25 4.89 -7.26
CA ALA A 138 30.47 4.09 -7.24
C ALA A 138 31.10 3.99 -8.64
N ILE A 139 30.28 3.76 -9.66
CA ILE A 139 30.72 3.71 -11.07
C ILE A 139 31.27 5.06 -11.51
N ILE A 140 30.57 6.15 -11.18
CA ILE A 140 31.04 7.53 -11.42
C ILE A 140 32.45 7.68 -10.79
N ARG A 141 32.62 7.37 -9.50
CA ARG A 141 33.94 7.50 -8.87
C ARG A 141 35.02 6.64 -9.54
N SER A 142 34.68 5.41 -9.92
CA SER A 142 35.63 4.46 -10.55
C SER A 142 36.09 4.89 -11.94
N ILE A 143 35.27 5.62 -12.69
CA ILE A 143 35.61 6.06 -14.06
C ILE A 143 36.25 7.45 -14.05
N TRP A 144 35.75 8.39 -13.23
CA TRP A 144 36.21 9.78 -13.25
C TRP A 144 37.58 9.99 -12.58
N THR A 145 38.01 9.11 -11.68
CA THR A 145 39.35 9.20 -11.06
C THR A 145 40.50 8.87 -12.01
N PRO A 146 40.53 7.72 -12.72
CA PRO A 146 41.67 7.36 -13.58
C PRO A 146 41.79 8.27 -14.81
N VAL A 147 40.68 8.82 -15.31
CA VAL A 147 40.69 9.77 -16.44
C VAL A 147 41.53 11.01 -16.11
N ARG A 148 41.49 11.51 -14.85
CA ARG A 148 42.30 12.67 -14.44
C ARG A 148 43.80 12.33 -14.38
N GLU A 149 44.13 11.11 -13.99
CA GLU A 149 45.49 10.64 -13.84
C GLU A 149 46.19 10.42 -15.19
N VAL A 150 45.44 9.90 -16.18
CA VAL A 150 45.91 9.79 -17.57
C VAL A 150 46.13 11.17 -18.21
N ILE A 151 45.23 12.12 -17.97
CA ILE A 151 45.37 13.50 -18.50
C ILE A 151 46.57 14.22 -17.84
N ALA A 152 46.79 14.01 -16.53
CA ALA A 152 47.94 14.58 -15.83
C ALA A 152 49.27 14.02 -16.37
N SER A 153 49.33 12.71 -16.63
CA SER A 153 50.50 12.05 -17.21
C SER A 153 50.80 12.53 -18.63
N ALA A 154 49.78 12.70 -19.48
CA ALA A 154 49.94 13.23 -20.83
C ALA A 154 50.47 14.68 -20.85
N ARG A 155 50.04 15.53 -19.91
CA ARG A 155 50.55 16.91 -19.76
C ARG A 155 51.98 16.95 -19.21
N ALA A 156 52.34 16.04 -18.31
CA ALA A 156 53.72 15.91 -17.82
C ALA A 156 54.68 15.53 -18.96
N VAL A 157 54.24 14.63 -19.85
CA VAL A 157 55.01 14.24 -21.05
C VAL A 157 55.07 15.37 -22.09
N SER A 158 54.01 16.15 -22.29
CA SER A 158 54.05 17.28 -23.25
C SER A 158 54.81 18.51 -22.74
N GLY A 159 54.96 18.65 -21.42
CA GLY A 159 55.68 19.77 -20.78
C GLY A 159 57.16 19.50 -20.50
N GLY A 160 57.60 18.24 -20.59
CA GLY A 160 58.93 17.80 -20.17
C GLY A 160 60.08 18.06 -21.15
N ASP A 161 59.83 18.60 -22.35
CA ASP A 161 60.84 18.65 -23.43
C ASP A 161 61.07 20.08 -24.00
N ARG A 162 61.19 21.09 -23.11
CA ARG A 162 61.48 22.48 -23.55
C ARG A 162 62.63 23.18 -22.84
N ASN A 163 63.42 22.50 -22.01
CA ASN A 163 64.46 23.18 -21.24
C ASN A 163 65.84 22.51 -21.25
N GLU A 164 66.19 21.76 -22.29
CA GLU A 164 67.59 21.46 -22.57
C GLU A 164 68.00 21.87 -23.99
N ALA A 165 69.18 22.50 -24.04
CA ALA A 165 69.96 22.85 -25.22
C ALA A 165 69.53 24.11 -26.00
N HIS A 166 70.04 25.27 -25.57
CA HIS A 166 71.19 25.91 -26.24
C HIS A 166 71.52 27.27 -25.59
N ARG A 167 72.59 27.34 -24.80
CA ARG A 167 73.43 28.55 -24.71
C ARG A 167 74.92 28.16 -24.66
N PRO A 168 75.78 28.96 -25.32
CA PRO A 168 77.11 28.54 -25.75
C PRO A 168 78.14 28.74 -24.64
N THR A 169 79.14 27.86 -24.57
CA THR A 169 80.32 28.09 -23.72
C THR A 169 81.57 27.87 -24.54
N ALA A 170 82.13 29.00 -24.98
CA ALA A 170 83.54 29.10 -25.29
C ALA A 170 84.34 28.90 -24.00
N ALA A 171 85.29 27.98 -24.01
CA ALA A 171 86.38 27.95 -23.04
C ALA A 171 87.63 27.44 -23.75
N SER A 172 88.61 28.33 -23.75
CA SER A 172 89.93 28.23 -24.35
C SER A 172 90.87 27.29 -23.58
N SER A 173 91.94 26.93 -24.30
CA SER A 173 93.31 26.65 -23.84
C SER A 173 93.58 25.32 -23.12
N SER A 174 94.08 24.36 -23.90
CA SER A 174 95.15 23.45 -23.46
C SER A 174 96.45 23.92 -24.09
N GLY A 175 97.47 24.13 -23.26
CA GLY A 175 98.75 24.71 -23.62
C GLY A 175 99.63 23.82 -24.49
N SER A 176 100.41 24.49 -25.35
CA SER A 176 101.63 23.95 -25.94
C SER A 176 102.77 24.89 -25.57
N GLN A 177 103.75 24.35 -24.85
CA GLN A 177 105.01 25.01 -24.54
C GLN A 177 105.89 25.05 -25.81
N SER A 178 106.60 26.15 -26.05
CA SER A 178 108.03 26.11 -26.41
C SER A 178 108.64 27.49 -26.68
N ARG A 179 109.75 27.74 -25.93
CA ARG A 179 110.95 28.53 -26.28
C ARG A 179 110.85 30.06 -26.39
N LEU A 180 111.89 30.86 -26.14
CA LEU A 180 113.19 30.80 -25.44
C LEU A 180 113.73 32.25 -25.49
N ILE A 181 114.40 32.68 -24.41
CA ILE A 181 115.63 33.50 -24.34
C ILE A 181 115.62 35.00 -24.73
N ARG A 182 116.09 35.75 -23.71
CA ARG A 182 116.75 37.07 -23.66
C ARG A 182 115.92 38.34 -23.81
#